data_AF-A0A844WAB0-F1
#
_entry.id   AF-A0A844WAB0-F1
#
_cell.length_a   1.000
_cell.length_b   1.000
_cell.length_c   1.000
_cell.angle_alpha   90.00
_cell.angle_beta   90.00
_cell.angle_gamma   90.00
#
_symmetry.space_group_name_H-M   'P 1'
#
loop_
_entity.id
_entity.type
_entity.pdbx_description
1 polymer ?
#
loop_
_entity_poly.entity_id
_entity_poly.type
_entity_poly.pdbx_seq_one_letter_code
_entity_poly.pdbx_strand_id
1 'polypeptide(L)'
;MTRTLCMAGLLAALAAPALAHATLEQADVPAGTTTKITLRVPHGCKGEATHTVRMTLPEGFYAAKPMPKAGWTLSTVDGPYAQPYDNHGTEMTEGLREVTWSDGDLKDSQYDEFTVRGTLGAGIAPGTVLYFPSLQTCANGTADWTDTSGAPGVANPAPSITVTAAQAGGHGMHTGHAGAAEDRVLGDLTITGAFARATLPNAPVGGGFFTVTNAGAQDDRLVAVHSPAAGRVEIHEMSMQGDVMKMRELEDGLPIPAGESVTLTPGGYHLMLMDLAGPLKQGETVTLRLTFEHAGEIEIPLAIGAPNAKGAPGMDHGMDHGMDHGMDHGMDHGMDHGMDHKMDHGSHDMAPQKEGANHLAPLTGGTAERKEG
;
A
#
# COMPACT_ATOMS: atom_id res chain seq x y z
N MET A 1 46.05 54.10 -8.62
CA MET A 1 44.92 53.81 -9.52
C MET A 1 44.41 52.42 -9.19
N THR A 2 43.45 52.31 -8.28
CA THR A 2 42.95 51.02 -7.76
C THR A 2 41.63 50.74 -8.49
N ARG A 3 41.60 49.73 -9.37
CA ARG A 3 40.41 49.35 -10.14
C ARG A 3 39.60 48.36 -9.31
N THR A 4 38.49 48.82 -8.75
CA THR A 4 37.47 47.99 -8.13
C THR A 4 36.62 47.36 -9.24
N LEU A 5 36.68 46.04 -9.39
CA LEU A 5 35.81 45.27 -10.28
C LEU A 5 34.51 44.97 -9.52
N CYS A 6 33.40 45.62 -9.87
CA CYS A 6 32.06 45.22 -9.40
C CYS A 6 31.58 44.02 -10.22
N MET A 7 31.44 42.87 -9.55
CA MET A 7 30.85 41.67 -10.12
C MET A 7 29.35 41.70 -9.78
N ALA A 8 28.52 42.03 -10.77
CA ALA A 8 27.06 41.96 -10.63
C ALA A 8 26.63 40.51 -10.89
N GLY A 9 26.26 39.79 -9.82
CA GLY A 9 25.66 38.46 -9.90
C GLY A 9 24.22 38.55 -10.39
N LEU A 10 23.94 37.96 -11.55
CA LEU A 10 22.60 37.81 -12.09
C LEU A 10 21.91 36.62 -11.38
N LEU A 11 21.08 36.90 -10.37
CA LEU A 11 20.18 35.91 -9.77
C LEU A 11 19.03 35.64 -10.76
N ALA A 12 19.10 34.54 -11.50
CA ALA A 12 17.96 34.04 -12.25
C ALA A 12 16.96 33.38 -11.28
N ALA A 13 15.88 34.08 -10.96
CA ALA A 13 14.77 33.51 -10.22
C ALA A 13 14.04 32.49 -11.13
N LEU A 14 14.25 31.21 -10.86
CA LEU A 14 13.42 30.14 -11.43
C LEU A 14 12.04 30.21 -10.76
N ALA A 15 11.08 30.86 -11.43
CA ALA A 15 9.69 30.78 -11.03
C ALA A 15 9.21 29.35 -11.26
N ALA A 16 8.99 28.59 -10.18
CA ALA A 16 8.30 27.31 -10.28
C ALA A 16 6.88 27.57 -10.81
N PRO A 17 6.38 26.79 -11.79
CA PRO A 17 5.03 26.99 -12.30
C PRO A 17 4.04 26.76 -11.16
N ALA A 18 3.12 27.71 -10.95
CA ALA A 18 1.97 27.48 -10.10
C ALA A 18 1.11 26.40 -10.77
N LEU A 19 1.15 25.17 -10.24
CA LEU A 19 0.38 24.03 -10.73
C LEU A 19 -1.10 24.21 -10.33
N ALA A 20 -1.86 24.92 -11.16
CA ALA A 20 -3.31 25.13 -10.98
C ALA A 20 -4.17 23.99 -11.58
N HIS A 21 -3.56 23.03 -12.27
CA HIS A 21 -4.26 21.91 -12.90
C HIS A 21 -4.24 20.68 -11.99
N ALA A 22 -5.27 19.84 -12.12
CA ALA A 22 -5.19 18.52 -11.52
C ALA A 22 -4.05 17.71 -12.16
N THR A 23 -3.39 16.92 -11.33
CA THR A 23 -2.25 16.10 -11.73
C THR A 23 -2.45 14.68 -11.22
N LEU A 24 -1.74 13.73 -11.81
CA LEU A 24 -1.60 12.41 -11.20
C LEU A 24 -0.34 12.40 -10.33
N GLU A 25 -0.38 11.67 -9.22
CA GLU A 25 0.81 11.43 -8.41
C GLU A 25 1.88 10.67 -9.20
N GLN A 26 1.45 9.70 -10.01
CA GLN A 26 2.31 8.88 -10.86
C GLN A 26 2.53 9.58 -12.20
N ALA A 27 3.78 9.73 -12.63
CA ALA A 27 4.12 10.20 -13.97
C ALA A 27 4.34 9.04 -14.96
N ASP A 28 4.89 7.93 -14.46
CA ASP A 28 5.32 6.78 -15.25
C ASP A 28 4.83 5.48 -14.62
N VAL A 29 4.30 4.56 -15.42
CA VAL A 29 3.82 3.25 -14.94
C VAL A 29 4.18 2.12 -15.90
N PRO A 30 4.85 1.04 -15.45
CA PRO A 30 5.18 -0.08 -16.32
C PRO A 30 3.93 -0.83 -16.82
N ALA A 31 3.93 -1.21 -18.09
CA ALA A 31 2.88 -2.06 -18.66
C ALA A 31 2.76 -3.39 -17.88
N GLY A 32 1.53 -3.90 -17.74
CA GLY A 32 1.27 -5.16 -17.02
C GLY A 32 1.22 -5.04 -15.50
N THR A 33 1.44 -3.85 -14.93
CA THR A 33 1.46 -3.67 -13.48
C THR A 33 0.10 -3.27 -12.92
N THR A 34 -0.19 -3.77 -11.72
CA THR A 34 -1.28 -3.23 -10.91
C THR A 34 -0.78 -2.05 -10.09
N THR A 35 -1.43 -0.90 -10.25
CA THR A 35 -1.01 0.36 -9.62
C THR A 35 -2.22 1.11 -9.04
N LYS A 36 -1.93 2.17 -8.28
CA LYS A 36 -2.89 3.20 -7.92
C LYS A 36 -2.71 4.37 -8.89
N ILE A 37 -3.82 4.94 -9.33
CA ILE A 37 -3.89 6.20 -10.05
C ILE A 37 -4.52 7.20 -9.10
N THR A 38 -3.73 8.18 -8.67
CA THR A 38 -4.15 9.15 -7.65
C THR A 38 -4.21 10.54 -8.27
N LEU A 39 -5.44 11.01 -8.50
CA LEU A 39 -5.73 12.36 -8.97
C LEU A 39 -5.62 13.34 -7.82
N ARG A 40 -4.74 14.34 -7.96
CA ARG A 40 -4.55 15.46 -7.04
C ARG A 40 -5.36 16.65 -7.53
N VAL A 41 -6.37 17.06 -6.76
CA VAL A 41 -7.14 18.28 -7.01
C VAL A 41 -6.60 19.37 -6.08
N PRO A 42 -5.93 20.41 -6.61
CA PRO A 42 -5.14 21.33 -5.79
C PRO A 42 -5.96 22.38 -5.03
N HIS A 43 -7.12 22.76 -5.57
CA HIS A 43 -7.98 23.81 -5.05
C HIS A 43 -9.37 23.73 -5.68
N GLY A 44 -10.25 24.64 -5.28
CA GLY A 44 -11.60 24.82 -5.80
C GLY A 44 -11.66 25.48 -7.17
N CYS A 45 -12.85 25.54 -7.77
CA CYS A 45 -13.02 26.21 -9.06
C CYS A 45 -13.24 27.69 -8.82
N LYS A 46 -12.32 28.55 -9.28
CA LYS A 46 -12.46 30.02 -9.17
C LYS A 46 -12.75 30.53 -7.74
N GLY A 47 -12.18 29.88 -6.71
CA GLY A 47 -12.41 30.27 -5.31
C GLY A 47 -13.55 29.53 -4.61
N GLU A 48 -14.31 28.69 -5.32
CA GLU A 48 -15.46 27.96 -4.77
C GLU A 48 -15.12 26.53 -4.41
N ALA A 49 -15.77 26.00 -3.38
CA ALA A 49 -15.56 24.61 -2.95
C ALA A 49 -15.92 23.60 -4.04
N THR A 50 -15.14 22.53 -4.11
CA THR A 50 -15.40 21.39 -4.98
C THR A 50 -16.39 20.46 -4.32
N HIS A 51 -17.42 20.09 -5.07
CA HIS A 51 -18.46 19.16 -4.61
C HIS A 51 -18.44 17.84 -5.36
N THR A 52 -17.95 17.85 -6.61
CA THR A 52 -17.88 16.64 -7.42
C THR A 52 -16.55 16.55 -8.14
N VAL A 53 -15.97 15.36 -8.13
CA VAL A 53 -14.82 15.00 -8.96
C VAL A 53 -15.19 13.74 -9.72
N ARG A 54 -15.09 13.81 -11.05
CA ARG A 54 -15.32 12.68 -11.95
C ARG A 54 -14.05 12.34 -12.70
N MET A 55 -13.77 11.07 -12.85
CA MET A 55 -12.61 10.55 -13.59
C MET A 55 -13.07 9.46 -14.56
N THR A 56 -12.75 9.64 -15.84
CA THR A 56 -12.93 8.63 -16.87
C THR A 56 -11.65 7.78 -16.96
N LEU A 57 -11.80 6.46 -16.96
CA LEU A 57 -10.71 5.51 -17.06
C LEU A 57 -10.43 5.17 -18.54
N PRO A 58 -9.17 5.26 -19.00
CA PRO A 58 -8.84 5.00 -20.40
C PRO A 58 -8.88 3.51 -20.75
N GLU A 59 -8.87 3.22 -22.05
CA GLU A 59 -8.54 1.87 -22.52
C GLU A 59 -7.12 1.50 -22.08
N GLY A 60 -6.91 0.21 -21.80
CA GLY A 60 -5.67 -0.30 -21.26
C GLY A 60 -5.61 -0.28 -19.73
N PHE A 61 -6.52 0.39 -19.03
CA PHE A 61 -6.65 0.32 -17.57
C PHE A 61 -7.89 -0.51 -17.19
N TYR A 62 -7.68 -1.66 -16.56
CA TYR A 62 -8.72 -2.64 -16.28
C TYR A 62 -8.68 -3.13 -14.82
N ALA A 63 -9.66 -3.96 -14.43
CA ALA A 63 -9.83 -4.46 -13.06
C ALA A 63 -9.82 -3.32 -12.01
N ALA A 64 -10.37 -2.18 -12.39
CA ALA A 64 -10.29 -0.95 -11.61
C ALA A 64 -11.25 -0.96 -10.41
N LYS A 65 -10.76 -0.46 -9.28
CA LYS A 65 -11.44 -0.39 -7.98
C LYS A 65 -11.19 1.00 -7.38
N PRO A 66 -12.22 1.86 -7.30
CA PRO A 66 -12.09 3.19 -6.74
C PRO A 66 -12.06 3.13 -5.22
N MET A 67 -11.29 4.03 -4.61
CA MET A 67 -11.17 4.13 -3.17
C MET A 67 -12.39 4.88 -2.59
N PRO A 68 -13.16 4.27 -1.66
CA PRO A 68 -14.17 5.00 -0.89
C PRO A 68 -13.52 6.13 -0.09
N LYS A 69 -14.21 7.26 0.02
CA LYS A 69 -13.68 8.46 0.65
C LYS A 69 -14.68 9.01 1.65
N ALA A 70 -14.25 9.16 2.90
CA ALA A 70 -15.11 9.69 3.95
C ALA A 70 -15.60 11.10 3.61
N GLY A 71 -16.89 11.36 3.78
CA GLY A 71 -17.51 12.65 3.43
C GLY A 71 -17.79 12.84 1.94
N TRP A 72 -17.63 11.80 1.11
CA TRP A 72 -17.99 11.81 -0.31
C TRP A 72 -18.87 10.61 -0.64
N THR A 73 -19.81 10.80 -1.55
CA THR A 73 -20.60 9.72 -2.15
C THR A 73 -19.84 9.17 -3.35
N LEU A 74 -19.64 7.85 -3.41
CA LEU A 74 -18.96 7.17 -4.51
C LEU A 74 -20.00 6.55 -5.46
N SER A 75 -19.90 6.90 -6.75
CA SER A 75 -20.69 6.29 -7.83
C SER A 75 -19.78 5.82 -8.95
N THR A 76 -20.17 4.74 -9.64
CA THR A 76 -19.37 4.05 -10.65
C THR A 76 -20.21 3.68 -11.85
N VAL A 77 -19.62 3.78 -13.04
CA VAL A 77 -20.23 3.33 -14.29
C VAL A 77 -19.31 2.28 -14.92
N ASP A 78 -19.82 1.06 -15.02
CA ASP A 78 -19.18 -0.02 -15.76
C ASP A 78 -19.53 0.05 -17.24
N GLY A 79 -18.65 -0.48 -18.09
CA GLY A 79 -18.85 -0.54 -19.53
C GLY A 79 -17.88 -1.50 -20.20
N PRO A 80 -18.10 -1.80 -21.49
CA PRO A 80 -17.26 -2.72 -22.24
C PRO A 80 -15.85 -2.16 -22.42
N TYR A 81 -14.86 -3.04 -22.39
CA TYR A 81 -13.51 -2.72 -22.86
C TYR A 81 -13.44 -2.85 -24.38
N ALA A 82 -12.53 -2.11 -25.01
CA ALA A 82 -12.32 -2.20 -26.46
C ALA A 82 -11.74 -3.56 -26.88
N GLN A 83 -11.04 -4.25 -25.97
CA GLN A 83 -10.47 -5.59 -26.12
C GLN A 83 -10.59 -6.33 -24.77
N PRO A 84 -10.67 -7.68 -24.77
CA PRO A 84 -10.66 -8.44 -23.52
C PRO A 84 -9.29 -8.35 -22.83
N TYR A 85 -9.30 -8.40 -21.49
CA TYR A 85 -8.10 -8.50 -20.66
C TYR A 85 -8.10 -9.78 -19.85
N ASP A 86 -6.93 -10.40 -19.64
CA ASP A 86 -6.78 -11.49 -18.68
C ASP A 86 -6.49 -10.94 -17.28
N ASN A 87 -7.24 -11.42 -16.29
CA ASN A 87 -7.02 -11.15 -14.88
C ASN A 87 -6.86 -12.48 -14.15
N HIS A 88 -5.63 -12.99 -14.10
CA HIS A 88 -5.29 -14.26 -13.45
C HIS A 88 -6.09 -15.45 -14.00
N GLY A 89 -6.17 -15.58 -15.33
CA GLY A 89 -6.92 -16.64 -16.01
C GLY A 89 -8.43 -16.37 -16.14
N THR A 90 -8.90 -15.22 -15.67
CA THR A 90 -10.29 -14.77 -15.88
C THR A 90 -10.31 -13.71 -16.98
N GLU A 91 -10.98 -14.01 -18.09
CA GLU A 91 -11.22 -13.03 -19.15
C GLU A 91 -12.20 -11.95 -18.66
N MET A 92 -11.82 -10.70 -18.86
CA MET A 92 -12.62 -9.51 -18.56
C MET A 92 -12.94 -8.77 -19.84
N THR A 93 -14.22 -8.72 -20.20
CA THR A 93 -14.73 -7.99 -21.38
C THR A 93 -15.34 -6.64 -21.02
N GLU A 94 -15.63 -6.40 -19.74
CA GLU A 94 -16.18 -5.16 -19.20
C GLU A 94 -15.64 -4.87 -17.80
N GLY A 95 -15.83 -3.63 -17.35
CA GLY A 95 -15.56 -3.19 -15.99
C GLY A 95 -15.66 -1.69 -15.84
N LEU A 96 -15.14 -1.15 -14.75
CA LEU A 96 -15.25 0.27 -14.42
C LEU A 96 -14.65 1.16 -15.51
N ARG A 97 -15.45 2.10 -16.04
CA ARG A 97 -15.05 3.10 -17.04
C ARG A 97 -15.12 4.52 -16.54
N GLU A 98 -15.94 4.79 -15.53
CA GLU A 98 -16.04 6.10 -14.91
C GLU A 98 -16.30 5.99 -13.42
N VAL A 99 -15.61 6.81 -12.64
CA VAL A 99 -15.86 6.98 -11.20
C VAL A 99 -16.20 8.44 -10.91
N THR A 100 -17.17 8.63 -10.03
CA THR A 100 -17.56 9.94 -9.51
C THR A 100 -17.54 9.93 -7.98
N TRP A 101 -16.82 10.88 -7.39
CA TRP A 101 -16.97 11.25 -5.99
C TRP A 101 -17.81 12.53 -5.94
N SER A 102 -18.99 12.48 -5.33
CA SER A 102 -19.93 13.61 -5.20
C SER A 102 -20.21 13.95 -3.73
N ASP A 103 -20.99 15.01 -3.52
CA ASP A 103 -21.44 15.49 -2.21
C ASP A 103 -20.29 15.85 -1.25
N GLY A 104 -19.10 16.11 -1.80
CA GLY A 104 -17.95 16.58 -1.04
C GLY A 104 -18.00 18.08 -0.73
N ASP A 105 -17.05 18.52 0.08
CA ASP A 105 -16.85 19.94 0.40
C ASP A 105 -15.34 20.24 0.51
N LEU A 106 -14.63 20.17 -0.61
CA LEU A 106 -13.21 20.53 -0.64
C LEU A 106 -13.09 22.05 -0.85
N LYS A 107 -12.68 22.76 0.19
CA LYS A 107 -12.54 24.22 0.17
C LYS A 107 -11.41 24.64 -0.78
N ASP A 108 -11.51 25.84 -1.33
CA ASP A 108 -10.51 26.37 -2.24
C ASP A 108 -9.09 26.46 -1.66
N SER A 109 -8.98 26.68 -0.35
CA SER A 109 -7.70 26.71 0.37
C SER A 109 -7.12 25.33 0.70
N GLN A 110 -7.74 24.26 0.23
CA GLN A 110 -7.39 22.88 0.52
C GLN A 110 -7.19 22.11 -0.78
N TYR A 111 -6.29 21.13 -0.75
CA TYR A 111 -6.14 20.15 -1.80
C TYR A 111 -6.65 18.80 -1.32
N ASP A 112 -6.96 17.90 -2.25
CA ASP A 112 -7.31 16.53 -1.92
C ASP A 112 -6.94 15.54 -3.02
N GLU A 113 -7.03 14.26 -2.69
CA GLU A 113 -6.69 13.15 -3.55
C GLU A 113 -7.85 12.18 -3.76
N PHE A 114 -7.98 11.70 -4.99
CA PHE A 114 -9.01 10.78 -5.46
C PHE A 114 -8.35 9.61 -6.17
N THR A 115 -8.47 8.40 -5.61
CA THR A 115 -7.63 7.26 -5.99
C THR A 115 -8.44 6.12 -6.59
N VAL A 116 -7.93 5.53 -7.66
CA VAL A 116 -8.41 4.28 -8.25
C VAL A 116 -7.25 3.29 -8.35
N ARG A 117 -7.41 2.07 -7.83
CA ARG A 117 -6.47 0.97 -8.07
C ARG A 117 -6.89 0.20 -9.31
N GLY A 118 -5.98 -0.16 -10.19
CA GLY A 118 -6.27 -0.99 -11.36
C GLY A 118 -5.00 -1.49 -12.02
N THR A 119 -5.15 -2.26 -13.10
CA THR A 119 -4.03 -2.88 -13.81
C THR A 119 -3.88 -2.26 -15.19
N LEU A 120 -2.65 -1.95 -15.58
CA LEU A 120 -2.33 -1.60 -16.97
C LEU A 120 -2.16 -2.87 -17.79
N GLY A 121 -2.79 -2.95 -18.96
CA GLY A 121 -2.62 -4.07 -19.88
C GLY A 121 -1.15 -4.28 -20.26
N ALA A 122 -0.69 -5.54 -20.22
CA ALA A 122 0.69 -5.90 -20.58
C ALA A 122 1.02 -5.64 -22.06
N GLY A 123 0.00 -5.56 -22.93
CA GLY A 123 0.15 -5.29 -24.36
C GLY A 123 0.27 -3.81 -24.72
N ILE A 124 0.23 -2.89 -23.76
CA ILE A 124 0.35 -1.46 -24.05
C ILE A 124 1.79 -1.11 -24.39
N ALA A 125 2.00 -0.43 -25.52
CA ALA A 125 3.34 -0.09 -25.98
C ALA A 125 4.03 0.92 -25.03
N PRO A 126 5.32 0.75 -24.73
CA PRO A 126 6.08 1.73 -23.97
C PRO A 126 6.12 3.08 -24.69
N GLY A 127 6.06 4.17 -23.93
CA GLY A 127 5.90 5.54 -24.43
C GLY A 127 4.45 5.92 -24.74
N THR A 128 3.48 5.00 -24.64
CA THR A 128 2.06 5.34 -24.76
C THR A 128 1.66 6.26 -23.60
N VAL A 129 1.02 7.38 -23.90
CA VAL A 129 0.44 8.27 -22.89
C VAL A 129 -1.01 7.87 -22.66
N LEU A 130 -1.36 7.52 -21.42
CA LEU A 130 -2.73 7.25 -21.02
C LEU A 130 -3.26 8.45 -20.25
N TYR A 131 -4.29 9.08 -20.81
CA TYR A 131 -4.99 10.19 -20.18
C TYR A 131 -6.13 9.69 -19.30
N PHE A 132 -6.34 10.38 -18.18
CA PHE A 132 -7.44 10.17 -17.24
C PHE A 132 -8.31 11.44 -17.22
N PRO A 133 -9.17 11.63 -18.24
CA PRO A 133 -10.05 12.79 -18.33
C PRO A 133 -10.78 12.99 -17.02
N SER A 134 -10.68 14.21 -16.48
CA SER A 134 -11.20 14.52 -15.16
C SER A 134 -12.03 15.80 -15.20
N LEU A 135 -13.17 15.78 -14.53
CA LEU A 135 -14.05 16.94 -14.37
C LEU A 135 -14.22 17.26 -12.90
N GLN A 136 -13.91 18.49 -12.52
CA GLN A 136 -14.19 19.05 -11.20
C GLN A 136 -15.39 19.97 -11.30
N THR A 137 -16.42 19.72 -10.49
CA THR A 137 -17.59 20.60 -10.36
C THR A 137 -17.61 21.26 -9.00
N CYS A 138 -17.80 22.57 -9.02
CA CYS A 138 -17.95 23.44 -7.86
C CYS A 138 -19.35 24.09 -7.89
N ALA A 139 -19.67 24.92 -6.89
CA ALA A 139 -21.00 25.50 -6.74
C ALA A 139 -21.53 26.21 -8.02
N ASN A 140 -20.71 27.05 -8.65
CA ASN A 140 -21.05 27.83 -9.85
C ASN A 140 -19.95 27.74 -10.94
N GLY A 141 -19.13 26.69 -10.88
CA GLY A 141 -17.95 26.57 -11.73
C GLY A 141 -17.58 25.13 -12.05
N THR A 142 -16.74 24.99 -13.06
CA THR A 142 -16.20 23.71 -13.49
C THR A 142 -14.74 23.92 -13.90
N ALA A 143 -13.88 22.99 -13.50
CA ALA A 143 -12.57 22.82 -14.12
C ALA A 143 -12.60 21.54 -14.95
N ASP A 144 -12.40 21.70 -16.25
CA ASP A 144 -12.54 20.63 -17.25
C ASP A 144 -11.17 20.23 -17.78
N TRP A 145 -10.62 19.15 -17.24
CA TRP A 145 -9.35 18.56 -17.64
C TRP A 145 -9.60 17.29 -18.47
N THR A 146 -10.37 17.42 -19.54
CA THR A 146 -10.72 16.30 -20.43
C THR A 146 -9.98 16.33 -21.77
N ASP A 147 -9.14 17.34 -22.03
CA ASP A 147 -8.38 17.43 -23.27
C ASP A 147 -7.27 16.36 -23.33
N THR A 148 -7.43 15.39 -24.23
CA THR A 148 -6.49 14.29 -24.47
C THR A 148 -5.64 14.46 -25.73
N SER A 149 -5.63 15.66 -26.33
CA SER A 149 -4.96 15.92 -27.60
C SER A 149 -3.43 15.82 -27.52
N GLY A 150 -2.86 15.99 -26.32
CA GLY A 150 -1.42 16.09 -26.11
C GLY A 150 -0.78 17.35 -26.72
N ALA A 151 -1.59 18.31 -27.17
CA ALA A 151 -1.09 19.54 -27.77
C ALA A 151 -0.42 20.44 -26.71
N PRO A 152 0.74 21.06 -27.02
CA PRO A 152 1.39 21.97 -26.09
C PRO A 152 0.52 23.23 -25.88
N GLY A 153 0.45 23.69 -24.63
CA GLY A 153 -0.22 24.95 -24.29
C GLY A 153 -1.74 24.89 -24.26
N VAL A 154 -2.35 23.70 -24.24
CA VAL A 154 -3.77 23.57 -23.92
C VAL A 154 -4.05 24.05 -22.50
N ALA A 155 -5.18 24.73 -22.33
CA ALA A 155 -5.50 25.41 -21.07
C ALA A 155 -5.71 24.42 -19.92
N ASN A 156 -6.34 23.27 -20.19
CA ASN A 156 -6.68 22.28 -19.17
C ASN A 156 -6.40 20.87 -19.72
N PRO A 157 -5.12 20.45 -19.80
CA PRO A 157 -4.80 19.10 -20.26
C PRO A 157 -5.37 18.07 -19.30
N ALA A 158 -5.83 16.94 -19.83
CA ALA A 158 -6.17 15.80 -18.98
C ALA A 158 -4.92 15.30 -18.24
N PRO A 159 -5.06 14.95 -16.94
CA PRO A 159 -4.01 14.26 -16.20
C PRO A 159 -3.62 12.97 -16.92
N SER A 160 -2.34 12.61 -16.93
CA SER A 160 -1.86 11.46 -17.70
C SER A 160 -0.68 10.77 -17.05
N ILE A 161 -0.50 9.50 -17.40
CA ILE A 161 0.72 8.73 -17.15
C ILE A 161 1.39 8.38 -18.48
N THR A 162 2.70 8.19 -18.45
CA THR A 162 3.45 7.54 -19.53
C THR A 162 3.63 6.08 -19.20
N VAL A 163 3.24 5.20 -20.11
CA VAL A 163 3.45 3.77 -19.94
C VAL A 163 4.90 3.45 -20.24
N THR A 164 5.59 2.81 -19.30
CA THR A 164 6.98 2.36 -19.49
C THR A 164 7.01 0.87 -19.87
N ALA A 165 8.17 0.40 -20.30
CA ALA A 165 8.36 -1.02 -20.62
C ALA A 165 7.89 -1.89 -19.45
N ALA A 166 7.11 -2.94 -19.76
CA ALA A 166 6.80 -3.97 -18.79
C ALA A 166 8.09 -4.43 -18.13
N GLN A 167 8.13 -4.51 -16.80
CA GLN A 167 9.23 -5.19 -16.14
C GLN A 167 9.28 -6.61 -16.70
N ALA A 168 10.40 -6.98 -17.34
CA ALA A 168 10.56 -8.30 -17.90
C ALA A 168 10.40 -9.36 -16.80
N GLY A 169 9.29 -10.10 -16.85
CA GLY A 169 9.19 -11.42 -16.24
C GLY A 169 10.08 -12.38 -17.04
N GLY A 170 11.38 -12.33 -16.78
CA GLY A 170 12.39 -13.14 -17.44
C GLY A 170 13.79 -12.75 -16.98
N HIS A 171 14.48 -13.73 -16.38
CA HIS A 171 15.88 -13.69 -15.98
C HIS A 171 16.77 -12.75 -16.81
N GLY A 172 17.34 -11.71 -16.19
CA GLY A 172 18.44 -10.95 -16.80
C GLY A 172 18.48 -9.46 -16.46
N MET A 173 19.18 -9.15 -15.37
CA MET A 173 20.05 -7.98 -15.14
C MET A 173 19.60 -6.53 -15.50
N HIS A 174 19.53 -5.71 -14.42
CA HIS A 174 19.58 -4.24 -14.32
C HIS A 174 18.26 -3.48 -14.65
N THR A 175 17.69 -2.60 -13.83
CA THR A 175 18.04 -1.94 -12.56
C THR A 175 16.76 -1.37 -11.94
N GLY A 176 16.44 -1.78 -10.70
CA GLY A 176 15.65 -1.06 -9.69
C GLY A 176 14.24 -0.55 -10.03
N HIS A 177 13.20 -1.25 -9.56
CA HIS A 177 12.19 -0.71 -8.61
C HIS A 177 11.37 -1.85 -7.97
N ALA A 178 11.46 -1.92 -6.64
CA ALA A 178 10.53 -2.42 -5.62
C ALA A 178 9.63 -3.63 -5.93
N GLY A 179 10.20 -4.83 -5.76
CA GLY A 179 9.42 -5.98 -5.31
C GLY A 179 9.37 -5.97 -3.78
N ALA A 180 8.18 -6.19 -3.21
CA ALA A 180 8.08 -6.72 -1.85
C ALA A 180 9.05 -7.90 -1.68
N ALA A 181 9.53 -8.15 -0.47
CA ALA A 181 10.55 -9.16 -0.17
C ALA A 181 10.11 -10.58 -0.59
N GLU A 182 10.27 -10.91 -1.87
CA GLU A 182 10.17 -12.28 -2.38
C GLU A 182 11.38 -13.06 -1.90
N ASP A 183 11.13 -14.32 -1.55
CA ASP A 183 12.17 -15.25 -1.13
C ASP A 183 13.23 -15.39 -2.23
N ARG A 184 14.50 -15.25 -1.86
CA ARG A 184 15.63 -15.34 -2.77
C ARG A 184 16.36 -16.64 -2.52
N VAL A 185 16.49 -17.46 -3.57
CA VAL A 185 17.13 -18.78 -3.48
C VAL A 185 18.51 -18.72 -4.12
N LEU A 186 19.53 -19.18 -3.40
CA LEU A 186 20.91 -19.36 -3.87
C LEU A 186 21.36 -20.79 -3.53
N GLY A 187 21.27 -21.70 -4.50
CA GLY A 187 21.49 -23.12 -4.24
C GLY A 187 20.49 -23.65 -3.20
N ASP A 188 21.00 -24.20 -2.09
CA ASP A 188 20.20 -24.69 -0.98
C ASP A 188 19.85 -23.60 0.07
N LEU A 189 20.34 -22.37 -0.12
CA LEU A 189 20.04 -21.25 0.76
C LEU A 189 18.78 -20.51 0.30
N THR A 190 17.87 -20.23 1.22
CA THR A 190 16.70 -19.38 1.00
C THR A 190 16.76 -18.17 1.92
N ILE A 191 16.71 -16.97 1.35
CA ILE A 191 16.73 -15.70 2.08
C ILE A 191 15.33 -15.08 2.02
N THR A 192 14.74 -14.80 3.17
CA THR A 192 13.34 -14.36 3.27
C THR A 192 13.21 -13.12 4.16
N GLY A 193 12.12 -12.38 3.97
CA GLY A 193 11.71 -11.31 4.87
C GLY A 193 12.74 -10.18 5.02
N ALA A 194 13.47 -9.84 3.96
CA ALA A 194 14.49 -8.80 4.02
C ALA A 194 13.91 -7.39 4.16
N PHE A 195 14.28 -6.69 5.24
CA PHE A 195 13.86 -5.31 5.47
C PHE A 195 14.87 -4.48 6.27
N ALA A 196 14.77 -3.16 6.15
CA ALA A 196 15.47 -2.21 7.00
C ALA A 196 14.50 -1.17 7.57
N ARG A 197 14.93 -0.46 8.61
CA ARG A 197 14.17 0.64 9.19
C ARG A 197 14.49 1.94 8.49
N ALA A 198 13.46 2.73 8.18
CA ALA A 198 13.64 4.09 7.73
C ALA A 198 14.45 4.92 8.75
N THR A 199 15.30 5.80 8.23
CA THR A 199 16.19 6.63 9.04
C THR A 199 15.78 8.09 9.01
N LEU A 200 16.14 8.83 10.06
CA LEU A 200 16.02 10.29 10.06
C LEU A 200 16.95 10.91 9.00
N PRO A 201 16.66 12.15 8.54
CA PRO A 201 17.61 12.91 7.74
C PRO A 201 18.96 13.02 8.45
N ASN A 202 20.05 12.74 7.74
CA ASN A 202 21.45 12.75 8.23
C ASN A 202 21.80 11.67 9.28
N ALA A 203 20.99 10.62 9.43
CA ALA A 203 21.39 9.48 10.26
C ALA A 203 22.67 8.83 9.69
N PRO A 204 23.72 8.61 10.50
CA PRO A 204 24.96 8.01 10.02
C PRO A 204 24.86 6.49 9.85
N VAL A 205 23.84 5.87 10.44
CA VAL A 205 23.68 4.41 10.53
C VAL A 205 22.24 3.97 10.29
N GLY A 206 22.07 2.79 9.70
CA GLY A 206 20.80 2.10 9.49
C GLY A 206 20.86 0.64 9.92
N GLY A 207 19.70 0.05 10.23
CA GLY A 207 19.59 -1.35 10.63
C GLY A 207 18.84 -2.19 9.59
N GLY A 208 19.44 -3.32 9.18
CA GLY A 208 18.87 -4.28 8.24
C GLY A 208 18.70 -5.69 8.83
N PHE A 209 17.69 -6.41 8.34
CA PHE A 209 17.18 -7.65 8.92
C PHE A 209 16.69 -8.58 7.80
N PHE A 210 16.83 -9.90 7.98
CA PHE A 210 16.32 -10.95 7.09
C PHE A 210 16.51 -12.31 7.78
N THR A 211 15.93 -13.37 7.22
CA THR A 211 16.21 -14.76 7.62
C THR A 211 16.95 -15.48 6.49
N VAL A 212 17.91 -16.31 6.84
CA VAL A 212 18.55 -17.28 5.92
C VAL A 212 18.23 -18.69 6.41
N THR A 213 17.69 -19.52 5.53
CA THR A 213 17.46 -20.95 5.75
C THR A 213 18.43 -21.74 4.88
N ASN A 214 19.22 -22.63 5.47
CA ASN A 214 20.09 -23.55 4.75
C ASN A 214 19.44 -24.93 4.72
N ALA A 215 18.87 -25.33 3.57
CA ALA A 215 18.29 -26.66 3.39
C ALA A 215 19.32 -27.71 2.91
N GLY A 216 20.58 -27.32 2.78
CA GLY A 216 21.66 -28.13 2.26
C GLY A 216 22.28 -29.05 3.31
N ALA A 217 23.20 -29.90 2.85
CA ALA A 217 23.92 -30.84 3.70
C ALA A 217 25.28 -30.32 4.19
N GLN A 218 25.70 -29.12 3.78
CA GLN A 218 26.93 -28.47 4.20
C GLN A 218 26.61 -27.14 4.92
N ASP A 219 27.36 -26.85 5.98
CA ASP A 219 27.34 -25.54 6.61
C ASP A 219 27.76 -24.47 5.61
N ASP A 220 27.22 -23.26 5.75
CA ASP A 220 27.67 -22.08 5.01
C ASP A 220 27.89 -20.93 5.98
N ARG A 221 28.37 -19.79 5.48
CA ARG A 221 28.67 -18.60 6.26
C ARG A 221 28.48 -17.36 5.40
N LEU A 222 27.70 -16.41 5.89
CA LEU A 222 27.62 -15.08 5.28
C LEU A 222 28.86 -14.28 5.69
N VAL A 223 29.82 -14.16 4.78
CA VAL A 223 31.14 -13.56 5.06
C VAL A 223 31.22 -12.09 4.68
N ALA A 224 30.37 -11.62 3.76
CA ALA A 224 30.33 -10.19 3.41
C ALA A 224 28.93 -9.74 2.99
N VAL A 225 28.65 -8.47 3.27
CA VAL A 225 27.45 -7.77 2.80
C VAL A 225 27.86 -6.43 2.20
N HIS A 226 27.28 -6.08 1.07
CA HIS A 226 27.50 -4.80 0.42
C HIS A 226 26.19 -4.14 0.01
N SER A 227 26.13 -2.81 0.06
CA SER A 227 25.02 -2.02 -0.48
C SER A 227 25.54 -0.73 -1.09
N PRO A 228 25.00 -0.27 -2.25
CA PRO A 228 25.31 1.06 -2.76
C PRO A 228 24.76 2.18 -1.87
N ALA A 229 23.86 1.90 -0.92
CA ALA A 229 23.29 2.90 -0.02
C ALA A 229 24.18 3.24 1.19
N ALA A 230 25.27 2.49 1.41
CA ALA A 230 26.12 2.61 2.59
C ALA A 230 27.60 2.48 2.21
N GLY A 231 28.48 3.22 2.89
CA GLY A 231 29.92 3.09 2.69
C GLY A 231 30.47 1.72 3.12
N ARG A 232 29.87 1.13 4.16
CA ARG A 232 30.16 -0.24 4.62
C ARG A 232 28.93 -0.88 5.27
N VAL A 233 28.87 -2.20 5.24
CA VAL A 233 27.83 -2.98 5.93
C VAL A 233 28.51 -4.03 6.79
N GLU A 234 28.21 -4.00 8.08
CA GLU A 234 28.80 -4.89 9.09
C GLU A 234 27.70 -5.81 9.64
N ILE A 235 28.07 -7.03 10.05
CA ILE A 235 27.15 -7.98 10.69
C ILE A 235 27.40 -7.95 12.20
N HIS A 236 26.38 -7.62 12.98
CA HIS A 236 26.49 -7.41 14.42
C HIS A 236 25.58 -8.37 15.17
N GLU A 237 26.01 -8.78 16.35
CA GLU A 237 25.18 -9.49 17.33
C GLU A 237 24.94 -8.61 18.56
N MET A 238 23.76 -8.76 19.16
CA MET A 238 23.50 -8.26 20.51
C MET A 238 23.65 -9.43 21.48
N SER A 239 24.58 -9.32 22.45
CA SER A 239 24.74 -10.30 23.52
C SER A 239 24.72 -9.63 24.89
N MET A 240 24.17 -10.33 25.89
CA MET A 240 24.27 -9.90 27.28
C MET A 240 25.67 -10.20 27.81
N GLN A 241 26.40 -9.17 28.21
CA GLN A 241 27.61 -9.32 29.02
C GLN A 241 27.31 -8.78 30.42
N GLY A 242 26.88 -9.68 31.31
CA GLY A 242 26.29 -9.31 32.59
C GLY A 242 24.92 -8.66 32.38
N ASP A 243 24.68 -7.51 33.03
CA ASP A 243 23.43 -6.74 32.92
C ASP A 243 23.43 -5.74 31.74
N VAL A 244 24.47 -5.75 30.89
CA VAL A 244 24.61 -4.81 29.76
C VAL A 244 24.47 -5.55 28.44
N MET A 245 23.51 -5.09 27.63
CA MET A 245 23.39 -5.51 26.24
C MET A 245 24.53 -4.87 25.43
N LYS A 246 25.46 -5.68 24.95
CA LYS A 246 26.56 -5.23 24.10
C LYS A 246 26.33 -5.64 22.66
N MET A 247 26.64 -4.71 21.78
CA MET A 247 26.68 -4.92 20.34
C MET A 247 28.11 -5.29 19.96
N ARG A 248 28.29 -6.36 19.18
CA ARG A 248 29.60 -6.84 18.73
C ARG A 248 29.55 -7.18 17.24
N GLU A 249 30.55 -6.72 16.51
CA GLU A 249 30.75 -7.11 15.11
C GLU A 249 31.23 -8.57 15.01
N LEU A 250 30.73 -9.27 14.00
CA LEU A 250 31.14 -10.60 13.60
C LEU A 250 32.10 -10.50 12.40
N GLU A 251 33.39 -10.27 12.67
CA GLU A 251 34.43 -10.13 11.63
C GLU A 251 34.56 -11.40 10.76
N ASP A 252 34.37 -12.58 11.37
CA ASP A 252 34.35 -13.86 10.66
C ASP A 252 33.02 -14.13 9.95
N GLY A 253 32.07 -13.19 9.92
CA GLY A 253 30.76 -13.39 9.32
C GLY A 253 29.78 -14.24 10.15
N LEU A 254 28.58 -14.45 9.62
CA LEU A 254 27.48 -15.16 10.28
C LEU A 254 27.41 -16.62 9.83
N PRO A 255 27.65 -17.61 10.72
CA PRO A 255 27.51 -19.02 10.37
C PRO A 255 26.05 -19.38 10.11
N ILE A 256 25.81 -20.18 9.07
CA ILE A 256 24.50 -20.72 8.65
C ILE A 256 24.61 -22.25 8.58
N PRO A 257 24.42 -22.98 9.70
CA PRO A 257 24.58 -24.43 9.74
C PRO A 257 23.62 -25.17 8.80
N ALA A 258 24.05 -26.34 8.32
CA ALA A 258 23.24 -27.22 7.48
C ALA A 258 21.91 -27.60 8.17
N GLY A 259 20.80 -27.45 7.46
CA GLY A 259 19.46 -27.76 7.97
C GLY A 259 18.87 -26.73 8.94
N GLU A 260 19.57 -25.62 9.22
CA GLU A 260 19.13 -24.59 10.16
C GLU A 260 18.66 -23.30 9.49
N SER A 261 17.99 -22.46 10.27
CA SER A 261 17.65 -21.09 9.87
C SER A 261 18.21 -20.10 10.86
N VAL A 262 18.86 -19.06 10.34
CA VAL A 262 19.44 -17.98 11.12
C VAL A 262 18.71 -16.69 10.80
N THR A 263 18.13 -16.06 11.82
CA THR A 263 17.33 -14.85 11.69
C THR A 263 18.08 -13.63 12.22
N LEU A 264 18.21 -12.61 11.37
CA LEU A 264 18.61 -11.28 11.76
C LEU A 264 17.35 -10.49 12.13
N THR A 265 17.25 -10.04 13.38
CA THR A 265 16.06 -9.39 13.94
C THR A 265 16.46 -8.29 14.93
N PRO A 266 15.62 -7.25 15.12
CA PRO A 266 15.91 -6.21 16.11
C PRO A 266 16.16 -6.79 17.51
N GLY A 267 17.39 -6.63 18.03
CA GLY A 267 17.81 -7.14 19.33
C GLY A 267 18.54 -8.49 19.32
N GLY A 268 18.77 -9.08 18.14
CA GLY A 268 19.63 -10.25 17.94
C GLY A 268 20.74 -9.95 16.93
N TYR A 269 20.97 -10.85 15.98
CA TYR A 269 21.81 -10.56 14.82
C TYR A 269 21.16 -9.46 13.95
N HIS A 270 21.96 -8.56 13.39
CA HIS A 270 21.47 -7.51 12.50
C HIS A 270 22.59 -6.98 11.60
N LEU A 271 22.19 -6.41 10.47
CA LEU A 271 23.11 -5.63 9.65
C LEU A 271 23.18 -4.19 10.19
N MET A 272 24.39 -3.68 10.31
CA MET A 272 24.65 -2.27 10.52
C MET A 272 25.14 -1.65 9.20
N LEU A 273 24.29 -0.83 8.59
CA LEU A 273 24.64 -0.04 7.41
C LEU A 273 25.28 1.27 7.91
N MET A 274 26.57 1.44 7.68
CA MET A 274 27.35 2.58 8.15
C MET A 274 27.67 3.53 6.99
N ASP A 275 27.87 4.81 7.32
CA ASP A 275 28.15 5.87 6.36
C ASP A 275 27.09 5.92 5.24
N LEU A 276 25.82 6.06 5.64
CA LEU A 276 24.70 6.09 4.70
C LEU A 276 24.88 7.23 3.68
N ALA A 277 24.76 6.90 2.39
CA ALA A 277 24.86 7.86 1.28
C ALA A 277 23.67 8.86 1.25
N GLY A 278 22.57 8.51 1.91
CA GLY A 278 21.36 9.31 2.07
C GLY A 278 20.38 8.65 3.05
N PRO A 279 19.27 9.31 3.42
CA PRO A 279 18.30 8.70 4.33
C PRO A 279 17.61 7.50 3.68
N LEU A 280 17.46 6.40 4.43
CA LEU A 280 16.61 5.29 4.04
C LEU A 280 15.15 5.73 4.23
N LYS A 281 14.39 5.89 3.14
CA LYS A 281 12.99 6.34 3.25
C LYS A 281 12.01 5.19 3.18
N GLN A 282 11.02 5.22 4.05
CA GLN A 282 9.96 4.22 4.07
C GLN A 282 9.30 4.07 2.68
N GLY A 283 9.09 2.84 2.25
CA GLY A 283 8.52 2.50 0.95
C GLY A 283 9.56 2.38 -0.17
N GLU A 284 10.79 2.87 0.03
CA GLU A 284 11.89 2.63 -0.90
C GLU A 284 12.43 1.19 -0.75
N THR A 285 13.23 0.75 -1.70
CA THR A 285 13.94 -0.53 -1.67
C THR A 285 15.40 -0.28 -2.03
N VAL A 286 16.30 -0.85 -1.23
CA VAL A 286 17.74 -0.78 -1.44
C VAL A 286 18.25 -2.17 -1.82
N THR A 287 19.22 -2.28 -2.73
CA THR A 287 19.84 -3.58 -3.05
C THR A 287 20.90 -3.94 -2.00
N LEU A 288 20.87 -5.19 -1.52
CA LEU A 288 21.95 -5.81 -0.77
C LEU A 288 22.59 -6.90 -1.62
N ARG A 289 23.92 -6.95 -1.67
CA ARG A 289 24.68 -8.10 -2.15
C ARG A 289 25.18 -8.88 -0.94
N LEU A 290 24.84 -10.16 -0.88
CA LEU A 290 25.28 -11.11 0.12
C LEU A 290 26.33 -12.03 -0.50
N THR A 291 27.46 -12.23 0.17
CA THR A 291 28.51 -13.16 -0.24
C THR A 291 28.64 -14.26 0.81
N PHE A 292 28.33 -15.48 0.40
CA PHE A 292 28.45 -16.70 1.20
C PHE A 292 29.77 -17.41 0.90
N GLU A 293 30.34 -18.08 1.90
CA GLU A 293 31.61 -18.79 1.80
C GLU A 293 31.56 -19.94 0.78
N HIS A 294 30.43 -20.64 0.69
CA HIS A 294 30.27 -21.80 -0.19
C HIS A 294 29.22 -21.60 -1.30
N ALA A 295 28.05 -21.03 -0.99
CA ALA A 295 26.97 -20.86 -1.98
C ALA A 295 27.23 -19.75 -3.01
N GLY A 296 28.20 -18.86 -2.76
CA GLY A 296 28.56 -17.75 -3.65
C GLY A 296 27.78 -16.47 -3.36
N GLU A 297 27.50 -15.67 -4.39
CA GLU A 297 26.91 -14.32 -4.22
C GLU A 297 25.48 -14.24 -4.72
N ILE A 298 24.64 -13.47 -4.01
CA ILE A 298 23.29 -13.14 -4.42
C ILE A 298 22.94 -11.68 -4.11
N GLU A 299 22.22 -11.04 -5.02
CA GLU A 299 21.62 -9.72 -4.79
C GLU A 299 20.16 -9.87 -4.36
N ILE A 300 19.80 -9.24 -3.24
CA ILE A 300 18.46 -9.26 -2.67
C ILE A 300 17.92 -7.84 -2.48
N PRO A 301 16.60 -7.62 -2.65
CA PRO A 301 15.96 -6.36 -2.28
C PRO A 301 15.82 -6.25 -0.75
N LEU A 302 16.19 -5.09 -0.20
CA LEU A 302 15.99 -4.71 1.19
C LEU A 302 14.89 -3.64 1.25
N ALA A 303 13.68 -4.04 1.63
CA ALA A 303 12.54 -3.14 1.70
C ALA A 303 12.66 -2.20 2.92
N ILE A 304 12.48 -0.90 2.73
CA ILE A 304 12.57 0.07 3.82
C ILE A 304 11.19 0.23 4.47
N GLY A 305 11.04 -0.30 5.68
CA GLY A 305 9.83 -0.17 6.49
C GLY A 305 9.82 1.10 7.35
N ALA A 306 8.78 1.24 8.17
CA ALA A 306 8.69 2.33 9.14
C ALA A 306 9.90 2.35 10.10
N PRO A 307 10.23 3.50 10.74
CA PRO A 307 11.36 3.60 11.66
C PRO A 307 11.32 2.60 12.82
N ASN A 308 10.13 2.12 13.21
CA ASN A 308 9.91 1.14 14.26
C ASN A 308 9.58 -0.28 13.74
N ALA A 309 9.77 -0.55 12.43
CA ALA A 309 9.42 -1.83 11.82
C ALA A 309 10.02 -3.02 12.56
N LYS A 310 9.21 -4.07 12.73
CA LYS A 310 9.57 -5.36 13.36
C LYS A 310 9.72 -6.50 12.34
N GLY A 311 9.25 -6.29 11.12
CA GLY A 311 9.28 -7.23 10.01
C GLY A 311 9.22 -6.49 8.67
N ALA A 312 9.28 -7.24 7.57
CA ALA A 312 9.21 -6.66 6.23
C ALA A 312 7.85 -5.98 5.97
N PRO A 313 7.83 -4.86 5.19
CA PRO A 313 6.59 -4.19 4.82
C PRO A 313 5.62 -5.16 4.15
N GLY A 314 4.44 -5.34 4.74
CA GLY A 314 3.42 -6.30 4.25
C GLY A 314 3.41 -7.66 4.94
N MET A 315 4.35 -7.96 5.85
CA MET A 315 4.32 -9.14 6.73
C MET A 315 3.84 -8.79 8.16
N ASP A 316 2.90 -7.86 8.28
CA ASP A 316 2.26 -7.61 9.58
C ASP A 316 1.21 -8.70 9.84
N HIS A 317 1.67 -9.85 10.32
CA HIS A 317 0.80 -10.76 11.07
C HIS A 317 0.52 -10.13 12.43
N GLY A 318 -0.33 -9.11 12.41
CA GLY A 318 -1.05 -8.64 13.59
C GLY A 318 -2.06 -9.72 14.01
N MET A 319 -1.57 -10.77 14.66
CA MET A 319 -2.37 -11.55 15.61
C MET A 319 -2.45 -10.70 16.87
N ASP A 320 -3.35 -9.72 16.86
CA ASP A 320 -3.89 -9.18 18.10
C ASP A 320 -4.77 -10.29 18.72
N HIS A 321 -4.15 -11.07 19.60
CA HIS A 321 -4.86 -11.96 20.51
C HIS A 321 -5.59 -11.11 21.54
N GLY A 322 -6.74 -10.57 21.15
CA GLY A 322 -7.82 -10.24 22.08
C GLY A 322 -8.42 -11.53 22.65
N MET A 323 -7.69 -12.24 23.51
CA MET A 323 -8.30 -13.18 24.43
C MET A 323 -9.11 -12.37 25.44
N ASP A 324 -10.43 -12.33 25.22
CA ASP A 324 -11.41 -12.09 26.28
C ASP A 324 -11.21 -13.16 27.35
N HIS A 325 -10.38 -12.85 28.34
CA HIS A 325 -10.33 -13.59 29.59
C HIS A 325 -11.52 -13.14 30.43
N GLY A 326 -12.62 -13.88 30.30
CA GLY A 326 -13.66 -13.94 31.31
C GLY A 326 -13.03 -14.27 32.67
N MET A 327 -12.93 -13.25 33.52
CA MET A 327 -12.77 -13.42 34.96
C MET A 327 -14.17 -13.50 35.58
N ASP A 328 -14.65 -14.73 35.69
CA ASP A 328 -15.53 -15.11 36.79
C ASP A 328 -14.77 -14.89 38.10
N HIS A 329 -15.18 -13.86 38.83
CA HIS A 329 -14.89 -13.73 40.25
C HIS A 329 -16.19 -13.51 41.00
N GLY A 330 -16.88 -14.62 41.27
CA GLY A 330 -17.68 -14.75 42.48
C GLY A 330 -16.82 -14.48 43.73
N MET A 331 -17.12 -13.39 44.42
CA MET A 331 -16.87 -13.26 45.86
C MET A 331 -18.17 -12.81 46.53
N ASP A 332 -18.82 -13.79 47.13
CA ASP A 332 -19.71 -13.66 48.28
C ASP A 332 -18.97 -12.93 49.41
N HIS A 333 -19.51 -11.80 49.86
CA HIS A 333 -19.47 -11.38 51.26
C HIS A 333 -20.67 -10.45 51.55
N GLY A 334 -21.53 -10.88 52.47
CA GLY A 334 -22.74 -10.19 52.89
C GLY A 334 -22.59 -9.10 53.96
N MET A 335 -23.75 -8.76 54.52
CA MET A 335 -24.12 -7.76 55.56
C MET A 335 -24.39 -6.35 55.00
N ASP A 336 -25.66 -5.94 54.84
CA ASP A 336 -26.68 -5.52 55.84
C ASP A 336 -26.70 -3.97 56.00
N HIS A 337 -27.93 -3.47 56.13
CA HIS A 337 -28.43 -2.10 56.37
C HIS A 337 -28.57 -1.24 55.11
N GLY A 338 -29.73 -0.68 54.75
CA GLY A 338 -30.99 -0.47 55.45
C GLY A 338 -31.62 0.83 54.91
N MET A 339 -32.95 0.96 55.05
CA MET A 339 -33.83 2.12 54.80
C MET A 339 -34.51 2.24 53.42
N ASP A 340 -35.73 1.69 53.40
CA ASP A 340 -37.01 2.41 53.29
C ASP A 340 -37.17 3.48 52.19
N HIS A 341 -38.13 3.26 51.27
CA HIS A 341 -39.37 4.05 51.24
C HIS A 341 -40.39 3.49 50.24
N LYS A 342 -41.57 3.11 50.79
CA LYS A 342 -42.95 3.26 50.29
C LYS A 342 -43.19 3.54 48.79
N MET A 343 -44.10 2.78 48.19
CA MET A 343 -45.47 3.24 47.87
C MET A 343 -46.30 2.08 47.29
N ASP A 344 -47.59 2.13 47.58
CA ASP A 344 -48.60 1.09 47.51
C ASP A 344 -49.50 1.25 46.26
N HIS A 345 -50.28 0.19 46.02
CA HIS A 345 -51.61 0.10 45.40
C HIS A 345 -51.74 -0.16 43.89
N GLY A 346 -52.53 -1.21 43.60
CA GLY A 346 -53.42 -1.22 42.45
C GLY A 346 -53.72 -2.60 41.88
N SER A 347 -54.64 -3.33 42.51
CA SER A 347 -55.28 -4.51 41.89
C SER A 347 -56.19 -4.09 40.73
N HIS A 348 -56.38 -4.98 39.75
CA HIS A 348 -57.71 -5.33 39.22
C HIS A 348 -57.66 -6.63 38.41
N ASP A 349 -58.33 -7.63 38.97
CA ASP A 349 -58.89 -8.79 38.28
C ASP A 349 -59.93 -8.37 37.23
N MET A 350 -60.02 -9.13 36.13
CA MET A 350 -61.25 -9.48 35.41
C MET A 350 -60.93 -10.64 34.44
N ALA A 351 -61.46 -11.82 34.74
CA ALA A 351 -61.56 -12.99 33.86
C ALA A 351 -62.85 -12.86 32.98
N PRO A 352 -63.39 -13.89 32.27
CA PRO A 352 -62.88 -15.18 31.80
C PRO A 352 -63.34 -15.55 30.33
N GLN A 353 -63.10 -16.81 29.92
CA GLN A 353 -63.82 -17.61 28.90
C GLN A 353 -63.56 -17.33 27.40
N LYS A 354 -63.72 -18.26 26.44
CA LYS A 354 -63.56 -19.72 26.28
C LYS A 354 -63.96 -19.98 24.81
N GLU A 355 -63.33 -20.97 24.16
CA GLU A 355 -63.81 -21.70 22.97
C GLU A 355 -63.92 -20.99 21.60
N GLY A 356 -63.50 -21.71 20.55
CA GLY A 356 -63.94 -21.42 19.18
C GLY A 356 -62.92 -21.77 18.11
N ALA A 357 -63.26 -22.76 17.27
CA ALA A 357 -62.37 -23.43 16.33
C ALA A 357 -62.28 -22.77 14.94
N ASN A 358 -61.33 -23.29 14.17
CA ASN A 358 -61.41 -23.62 12.74
C ASN A 358 -61.06 -22.55 11.68
N HIS A 359 -60.09 -22.87 10.82
CA HIS A 359 -60.11 -22.81 9.33
C HIS A 359 -58.67 -22.67 8.79
N LEU A 360 -58.11 -23.68 8.10
CA LEU A 360 -58.29 -24.14 6.70
C LEU A 360 -56.99 -23.85 5.91
N ALA A 361 -56.42 -24.91 5.35
CA ALA A 361 -55.29 -24.89 4.42
C ALA A 361 -55.75 -24.80 2.96
N PRO A 362 -54.85 -24.50 2.02
CA PRO A 362 -54.90 -25.03 0.65
C PRO A 362 -53.61 -25.82 0.35
N LEU A 363 -53.70 -27.12 0.01
CA LEU A 363 -53.97 -27.72 -1.30
C LEU A 363 -52.86 -27.57 -2.35
N THR A 364 -52.16 -28.68 -2.52
CA THR A 364 -51.32 -29.13 -3.63
C THR A 364 -52.12 -29.37 -4.91
N GLY A 365 -51.48 -29.28 -6.08
CA GLY A 365 -52.02 -29.88 -7.31
C GLY A 365 -51.14 -29.62 -8.53
N GLY A 366 -50.37 -30.63 -8.95
CA GLY A 366 -49.65 -30.64 -10.21
C GLY A 366 -50.28 -31.54 -11.27
N THR A 367 -49.63 -31.49 -12.43
CA THR A 367 -49.67 -32.37 -13.61
C THR A 367 -50.85 -32.28 -14.59
N ALA A 368 -50.48 -31.93 -15.82
CA ALA A 368 -50.56 -32.75 -17.04
C ALA A 368 -51.23 -32.00 -18.19
N GLU A 369 -50.49 -31.75 -19.27
CA GLU A 369 -51.10 -31.71 -20.59
C GLU A 369 -50.18 -32.32 -21.65
N ARG A 370 -50.87 -32.99 -22.58
CA ARG A 370 -50.42 -34.01 -23.51
C ARG A 370 -50.64 -33.44 -24.92
N LYS A 371 -49.61 -33.56 -25.78
CA LYS A 371 -49.66 -33.90 -27.22
C LYS A 371 -51.00 -33.76 -27.97
N GLU A 372 -51.02 -33.02 -29.09
CA GLU A 372 -51.22 -33.51 -30.48
C GLU A 372 -51.46 -32.35 -31.46
N GLY A 373 -50.97 -32.49 -32.71
CA GLY A 373 -51.23 -31.59 -33.84
C GLY A 373 -50.03 -31.36 -34.72
#